data_AF-A0A924YEU9-F1
#
_entry.id   AF-A0A924YEU9-F1
#
_cell.length_a   1.000
_cell.length_b   1.000
_cell.length_c   1.000
_cell.angle_alpha   90.00
_cell.angle_beta   90.00
_cell.angle_gamma   90.00
#
_symmetry.space_group_name_H-M   'P 1'
#
loop_
_entity.id
_entity.type
_entity.pdbx_description
1 polymer ?
#
loop_
_entity_poly.entity_id
_entity_poly.type
_entity_poly.pdbx_seq_one_letter_code
_entity_poly.pdbx_strand_id
1 'polypeptide(L)'
;APTATCDISTPQPTINVTQPTEGQTVLGVVQVTGIVSAQNFSRYQLEVASAAAPTSFTIVDGPYTTQQTVNGAVLGSWDTRSLANGPYILRIAVFANDGGFAYFNRSVTVNNPLPTATPTFIPPTPIPPTPITPVFFTPIPFDTIIPFDSQVPGQVGGATPTATLEF
;
A
#
# COMPACT_ATOMS: atom_id res chain seq x y z
N ALA A 1 -29.71 -24.09 -37.05
CA ALA A 1 -28.86 -23.08 -36.39
C ALA A 1 -29.62 -21.76 -36.38
N PRO A 2 -29.63 -20.95 -35.30
CA PRO A 2 -30.33 -19.69 -35.35
C PRO A 2 -29.50 -18.67 -36.13
N THR A 3 -30.06 -18.20 -37.24
CA THR A 3 -29.51 -17.15 -38.11
C THR A 3 -29.90 -15.79 -37.51
N ALA A 4 -29.24 -15.37 -36.43
CA ALA A 4 -29.38 -13.99 -35.97
C ALA A 4 -28.50 -13.10 -36.86
N THR A 5 -29.08 -12.59 -37.94
CA THR A 5 -28.50 -11.49 -38.72
C THR A 5 -28.32 -10.30 -37.79
N CYS A 6 -27.10 -9.77 -37.71
CA CYS A 6 -26.80 -8.52 -37.01
C CYS A 6 -27.58 -7.38 -37.69
N ASP A 7 -28.79 -7.10 -37.19
CA ASP A 7 -29.65 -6.04 -37.71
C ASP A 7 -29.15 -4.70 -37.18
N ILE A 8 -28.88 -3.76 -38.09
CA ILE A 8 -28.30 -2.43 -37.80
C ILE A 8 -29.19 -1.58 -36.87
N SER A 9 -30.45 -1.99 -36.68
CA SER A 9 -31.39 -1.34 -35.79
C SER A 9 -31.19 -1.69 -34.31
N THR A 10 -30.28 -2.61 -33.98
CA THR A 10 -30.02 -3.02 -32.61
C THR A 10 -29.21 -1.94 -31.87
N PRO A 11 -29.77 -1.30 -30.83
CA PRO A 11 -29.08 -0.28 -30.07
C PRO A 11 -27.88 -0.88 -29.33
N GLN A 12 -26.67 -0.41 -29.64
CA GLN A 12 -25.43 -0.93 -29.07
C GLN A 12 -25.15 -0.31 -27.69
N PRO A 13 -24.58 -1.10 -26.75
CA PRO A 13 -24.10 -0.56 -25.49
C PRO A 13 -22.93 0.40 -25.74
N THR A 14 -22.94 1.54 -25.05
CA THR A 14 -21.84 2.50 -24.99
C THR A 14 -20.98 2.20 -23.77
N ILE A 15 -19.76 1.72 -24.01
CA ILE A 15 -18.77 1.46 -22.97
C ILE A 15 -17.49 2.22 -23.36
N ASN A 16 -17.02 3.12 -22.50
CA ASN A 16 -15.74 3.79 -22.70
C ASN A 16 -15.05 3.99 -21.36
N VAL A 17 -13.85 3.41 -21.22
CA VAL A 17 -13.02 3.53 -20.03
C VAL A 17 -12.04 4.67 -20.21
N THR A 18 -12.14 5.68 -19.36
CA THR A 18 -11.24 6.85 -19.31
C THR A 18 -9.99 6.56 -18.51
N GLN A 19 -10.09 5.81 -17.41
CA GLN A 19 -8.94 5.30 -16.66
C GLN A 19 -9.15 3.86 -16.22
N PRO A 20 -8.11 3.01 -16.24
CA PRO A 20 -6.77 3.30 -16.75
C PRO A 20 -6.75 3.53 -18.29
N THR A 21 -5.70 4.17 -18.80
CA THR A 21 -5.46 4.31 -20.24
C THR A 21 -4.81 3.04 -20.80
N GLU A 22 -4.82 2.89 -22.13
CA GLU A 22 -4.25 1.71 -22.78
C GLU A 22 -2.75 1.60 -22.49
N GLY A 23 -2.32 0.42 -22.02
CA GLY A 23 -0.93 0.14 -21.66
C GLY A 23 -0.46 0.79 -20.36
N GLN A 24 -1.34 1.48 -19.61
CA GLN A 24 -0.95 2.17 -18.39
C GLN A 24 -0.39 1.20 -17.34
N THR A 25 0.70 1.62 -16.69
CA THR A 25 1.23 0.93 -15.50
C THR A 25 0.44 1.33 -14.27
N VAL A 26 -0.09 0.34 -13.55
CA VAL A 26 -0.93 0.51 -12.37
C VAL A 26 -0.37 -0.26 -11.17
N LEU A 27 -0.71 0.19 -9.96
CA LEU A 27 -0.28 -0.41 -8.70
C LEU A 27 -1.29 -0.09 -7.60
N GLY A 28 -1.32 -0.90 -6.55
CA GLY A 28 -2.24 -0.66 -5.43
C GLY A 28 -3.69 -0.90 -5.78
N VAL A 29 -4.59 -0.04 -5.29
CA VAL A 29 -6.02 -0.06 -5.62
C VAL A 29 -6.27 0.89 -6.78
N VAL A 30 -6.67 0.33 -7.92
CA VAL A 30 -6.90 1.06 -9.17
C VAL A 30 -8.38 1.38 -9.29
N GLN A 31 -8.71 2.67 -9.41
CA GLN A 31 -10.07 3.11 -9.71
C GLN A 31 -10.28 3.07 -11.23
N VAL A 32 -11.25 2.28 -11.68
CA VAL A 32 -11.64 2.23 -13.08
C VAL A 32 -12.73 3.26 -13.30
N THR A 33 -12.48 4.23 -14.18
CA THR A 33 -13.44 5.30 -14.49
C THR A 33 -13.83 5.29 -15.95
N GLY A 34 -15.04 5.75 -16.23
CA GLY A 34 -15.56 5.78 -17.60
C GLY A 34 -17.06 5.95 -17.65
N ILE A 35 -17.64 5.41 -18.72
CA ILE A 35 -19.08 5.31 -18.94
C ILE A 35 -19.47 3.88 -19.27
N VAL A 36 -20.61 3.45 -18.76
CA VAL A 36 -21.30 2.21 -19.11
C VAL A 36 -22.79 2.56 -19.25
N SER A 37 -23.29 2.44 -20.46
CA SER A 37 -24.70 2.64 -20.80
C SER A 37 -25.15 1.60 -21.82
N ALA A 38 -26.29 0.97 -21.62
CA ALA A 38 -26.87 -0.07 -22.46
C ALA A 38 -28.40 -0.02 -22.37
N GLN A 39 -29.06 -0.37 -23.47
CA GLN A 39 -30.49 -0.65 -23.45
C GLN A 39 -30.77 -1.99 -22.78
N ASN A 40 -31.94 -2.11 -22.12
CA ASN A 40 -32.33 -3.30 -21.35
C ASN A 40 -31.29 -3.74 -20.30
N PHE A 41 -30.44 -2.81 -19.82
CA PHE A 41 -29.35 -3.12 -18.91
C PHE A 41 -29.81 -3.91 -17.68
N SER A 42 -29.08 -4.98 -17.38
CA SER A 42 -29.29 -5.82 -16.20
C SER A 42 -28.20 -5.57 -15.17
N ARG A 43 -26.94 -5.76 -15.58
CA ARG A 43 -25.77 -5.58 -14.72
C ARG A 43 -24.49 -5.40 -15.53
N TYR A 44 -23.46 -4.86 -14.90
CA TYR A 44 -22.09 -4.99 -15.39
C TYR A 44 -21.16 -5.46 -14.28
N GLN A 45 -20.00 -5.99 -14.64
CA GLN A 45 -18.96 -6.41 -13.70
C GLN A 45 -17.57 -6.14 -14.29
N LEU A 46 -16.60 -5.94 -13.40
CA LEU A 46 -15.19 -5.81 -13.77
C LEU A 46 -14.54 -7.17 -13.66
N GLU A 47 -13.81 -7.55 -14.69
CA GLU A 47 -13.10 -8.81 -14.78
C GLU A 47 -11.67 -8.57 -15.23
N VAL A 48 -10.75 -9.42 -14.80
CA VAL A 48 -9.34 -9.35 -15.24
C VAL A 48 -8.83 -10.72 -15.64
N ALA A 49 -7.99 -10.74 -16.66
CA ALA A 49 -7.21 -11.91 -17.05
C ALA A 49 -5.74 -11.50 -17.15
N SER A 50 -4.82 -12.42 -16.81
CA SER A 50 -3.42 -12.23 -17.17
C SER A 50 -3.29 -12.28 -18.69
N ALA A 51 -2.45 -11.42 -19.28
CA ALA A 51 -2.20 -11.50 -20.72
C ALA A 51 -1.49 -12.81 -21.14
N ALA A 52 -0.89 -13.54 -20.18
CA ALA A 52 -0.37 -14.89 -20.40
C ALA A 52 -1.48 -15.94 -20.57
N ALA A 53 -2.69 -15.68 -20.06
CA ALA A 53 -3.86 -16.56 -20.13
C ALA A 53 -5.14 -15.73 -20.43
N PRO A 54 -5.28 -15.17 -21.65
CA PRO A 54 -6.31 -14.18 -21.99
C PRO A 54 -7.73 -14.77 -22.12
N THR A 55 -7.94 -16.03 -21.72
CA THR A 55 -9.22 -16.72 -21.72
C THR A 55 -9.78 -16.94 -20.32
N SER A 56 -8.96 -16.78 -19.28
CA SER A 56 -9.34 -17.03 -17.87
C SER A 56 -9.56 -15.70 -17.15
N PHE A 57 -10.81 -15.23 -17.16
CA PHE A 57 -11.21 -13.99 -16.52
C PHE A 57 -11.74 -14.24 -15.11
N THR A 58 -11.24 -13.45 -14.15
CA THR A 58 -11.69 -13.45 -12.76
C THR A 58 -12.42 -12.15 -12.49
N ILE A 59 -13.59 -12.23 -11.85
CA ILE A 59 -14.34 -11.05 -11.40
C ILE A 59 -13.55 -10.38 -10.27
N VAL A 60 -13.24 -9.10 -10.45
CA VAL A 60 -12.54 -8.29 -9.44
C VAL A 60 -13.47 -7.35 -8.70
N ASP A 61 -14.59 -6.97 -9.33
CA ASP A 61 -15.55 -6.07 -8.74
C ASP A 61 -16.94 -6.17 -9.39
N GLY A 62 -17.97 -5.79 -8.64
CA GLY A 62 -19.38 -5.96 -9.00
C GLY A 62 -19.94 -7.35 -8.65
N PRO A 63 -21.10 -7.74 -9.22
CA PRO A 63 -21.84 -7.04 -10.26
C PRO A 63 -22.57 -5.78 -9.77
N TYR A 64 -22.69 -4.80 -10.66
CA TYR A 64 -23.39 -3.54 -10.46
C TYR A 64 -24.69 -3.52 -11.26
N THR A 65 -25.81 -3.18 -10.63
CA THR A 65 -27.14 -3.09 -11.27
C THR A 65 -27.55 -1.66 -11.62
N THR A 66 -26.64 -0.70 -11.46
CA THR A 66 -26.85 0.70 -11.82
C THR A 66 -25.85 1.10 -12.89
N GLN A 67 -26.32 1.74 -13.95
CA GLN A 67 -25.48 2.21 -15.04
C GLN A 67 -24.74 3.50 -14.68
N GLN A 68 -23.57 3.70 -15.27
CA GLN A 68 -22.74 4.89 -15.06
C GLN A 68 -22.69 5.69 -16.36
N THR A 69 -23.59 6.65 -16.52
CA THR A 69 -23.75 7.41 -17.77
C THR A 69 -22.92 8.70 -17.82
N VAL A 70 -22.35 9.11 -16.70
CA VAL A 70 -21.54 10.33 -16.58
C VAL A 70 -20.09 10.02 -16.96
N ASN A 71 -19.49 10.86 -17.81
CA ASN A 71 -18.09 10.70 -18.19
C ASN A 71 -17.15 10.77 -16.98
N GLY A 72 -16.26 9.78 -16.86
CA GLY A 72 -15.33 9.69 -15.74
C GLY A 72 -15.96 9.21 -14.42
N ALA A 73 -17.20 8.72 -14.45
CA ALA A 73 -17.79 8.06 -13.28
C ALA A 73 -16.99 6.82 -12.89
N VAL A 74 -16.98 6.52 -11.59
CA VAL A 74 -16.33 5.31 -11.08
C VAL A 74 -17.16 4.10 -11.49
N LEU A 75 -16.56 3.24 -12.32
CA LEU A 75 -17.16 1.98 -12.75
C LEU A 75 -16.89 0.87 -11.72
N GLY A 76 -15.77 0.94 -11.02
CA GLY A 76 -15.39 0.00 -9.96
C GLY A 76 -13.95 0.17 -9.52
N SER A 77 -13.52 -0.66 -8.59
CA SER A 77 -12.17 -0.67 -8.03
C SER A 77 -11.52 -2.04 -8.18
N TRP A 78 -10.24 -2.04 -8.53
CA TRP A 78 -9.45 -3.26 -8.71
C TRP A 78 -8.21 -3.21 -7.81
N ASP A 79 -8.16 -4.12 -6.82
CA ASP A 79 -6.98 -4.29 -5.97
C ASP A 79 -5.93 -5.14 -6.69
N THR A 80 -4.81 -4.51 -7.03
CA THR A 80 -3.69 -5.18 -7.72
C THR A 80 -2.63 -5.69 -6.75
N ARG A 81 -2.68 -5.37 -5.45
CA ARG A 81 -1.58 -5.61 -4.49
C ARG A 81 -1.20 -7.08 -4.32
N SER A 82 -2.16 -7.99 -4.51
CA SER A 82 -1.95 -9.44 -4.43
C SER A 82 -1.67 -10.10 -5.77
N LEU A 83 -1.67 -9.33 -6.87
CA LEU A 83 -1.41 -9.84 -8.21
C LEU A 83 0.08 -9.81 -8.53
N ALA A 84 0.54 -10.83 -9.25
CA ALA A 84 1.89 -10.87 -9.79
C ALA A 84 2.09 -9.72 -10.79
N ASN A 85 3.28 -9.11 -10.79
CA ASN A 85 3.61 -8.06 -11.74
C ASN A 85 3.63 -8.59 -13.18
N GLY A 86 3.13 -7.80 -14.12
CA GLY A 86 3.06 -8.16 -15.53
C GLY A 86 1.85 -7.58 -16.26
N PRO A 87 1.66 -7.96 -17.53
CA PRO A 87 0.53 -7.50 -18.35
C PRO A 87 -0.78 -8.21 -17.98
N TYR A 88 -1.85 -7.44 -17.90
CA TYR A 88 -3.22 -7.88 -17.65
C TYR A 88 -4.19 -7.25 -18.65
N ILE A 89 -5.33 -7.91 -18.84
CA ILE A 89 -6.47 -7.44 -19.62
C ILE A 89 -7.58 -7.16 -18.63
N LEU A 90 -7.92 -5.89 -18.45
CA LEU A 90 -9.12 -5.45 -17.74
C LEU A 90 -10.30 -5.53 -18.71
N ARG A 91 -11.38 -6.19 -18.30
CA ARG A 91 -12.61 -6.34 -19.06
C ARG A 91 -13.80 -5.80 -18.29
N ILE A 92 -14.59 -4.94 -18.93
CA ILE A 92 -15.93 -4.60 -18.47
C ILE A 92 -16.92 -5.50 -19.19
N ALA A 93 -17.59 -6.38 -18.45
CA ALA A 93 -18.63 -7.25 -18.96
C ALA A 93 -20.00 -6.66 -18.63
N VAL A 94 -20.78 -6.33 -19.66
CA VAL A 94 -22.13 -5.76 -19.53
C VAL A 94 -23.15 -6.79 -20.00
N PHE A 95 -24.22 -6.94 -19.24
CA PHE A 95 -25.30 -7.89 -19.48
C PHE A 95 -26.65 -7.15 -19.52
N ALA A 96 -27.49 -7.52 -20.48
CA ALA A 96 -28.84 -7.02 -20.64
C ALA A 96 -29.87 -8.10 -20.25
N ASN A 97 -31.07 -7.67 -19.87
CA ASN A 97 -32.16 -8.56 -19.39
C ASN A 97 -32.76 -9.42 -20.51
N ASP A 98 -32.55 -9.04 -21.77
CA ASP A 98 -32.93 -9.81 -22.95
C ASP A 98 -31.90 -10.90 -23.33
N GLY A 99 -30.85 -11.06 -22.52
CA GLY A 99 -29.76 -12.00 -22.76
C GLY A 99 -28.61 -11.45 -23.59
N GLY A 100 -28.70 -10.19 -24.04
CA GLY A 100 -27.59 -9.50 -24.70
C GLY A 100 -26.39 -9.31 -23.78
N PHE A 101 -25.18 -9.32 -24.36
CA PHE A 101 -23.95 -9.04 -23.62
C PHE A 101 -22.95 -8.29 -24.48
N ALA A 102 -22.08 -7.51 -23.84
CA ALA A 102 -20.98 -6.82 -24.49
C ALA A 102 -19.75 -6.76 -23.59
N TYR A 103 -18.58 -6.73 -24.22
CA TYR A 103 -17.29 -6.67 -23.54
C TYR A 103 -16.50 -5.47 -24.03
N PHE A 104 -15.87 -4.77 -23.10
CA PHE A 104 -14.83 -3.80 -23.39
C PHE A 104 -13.53 -4.27 -22.74
N ASN A 105 -12.44 -4.32 -23.50
CA ASN A 105 -11.14 -4.77 -23.01
C ASN A 105 -10.14 -3.61 -23.00
N ARG A 106 -9.27 -3.60 -22.00
CA ARG A 106 -8.16 -2.66 -21.86
C ARG A 106 -6.92 -3.38 -21.37
N SER A 107 -5.81 -3.21 -22.08
CA SER A 107 -4.52 -3.76 -21.65
C SER A 107 -3.87 -2.82 -20.64
N VAL A 108 -3.35 -3.38 -19.56
CA VAL A 108 -2.71 -2.65 -18.46
C VAL A 108 -1.52 -3.43 -17.93
N THR A 109 -0.55 -2.76 -17.34
CA THR A 109 0.61 -3.42 -16.71
C THR A 109 0.55 -3.25 -15.21
N VAL A 110 0.49 -4.34 -14.45
CA VAL A 110 0.58 -4.30 -12.99
C VAL A 110 2.05 -4.28 -12.59
N ASN A 111 2.44 -3.30 -11.78
CA ASN A 111 3.80 -3.20 -11.24
C ASN A 111 3.76 -2.78 -9.76
N ASN A 112 3.56 -3.74 -8.88
CA ASN A 112 3.63 -3.54 -7.44
C ASN A 112 5.09 -3.59 -6.97
N PRO A 113 5.52 -2.68 -6.08
CA PRO A 113 6.84 -2.79 -5.45
C PRO A 113 6.92 -4.09 -4.64
N LEU A 114 8.10 -4.71 -4.61
CA LEU A 114 8.33 -5.83 -3.70
C LEU A 114 8.08 -5.38 -2.25
N PRO A 115 7.48 -6.22 -1.39
CA PRO A 115 7.33 -5.90 0.02
C PRO A 115 8.71 -5.62 0.63
N THR A 116 8.85 -4.49 1.31
CA THR A 116 10.07 -4.20 2.09
C THR A 116 10.16 -5.23 3.22
N ALA A 117 11.30 -5.91 3.34
CA ALA A 117 11.52 -6.83 4.45
C ALA A 117 11.33 -6.06 5.78
N THR A 118 10.50 -6.60 6.67
CA THR A 118 10.41 -6.09 8.05
C THR A 118 11.79 -6.24 8.69
N PRO A 119 12.35 -5.22 9.36
CA PRO A 119 13.63 -5.37 10.04
C PRO A 119 13.52 -6.48 11.09
N THR A 120 14.29 -7.55 10.91
CA THR A 120 14.42 -8.58 11.93
C THR A 120 15.22 -8.00 13.09
N PHE A 121 14.62 -7.93 14.28
CA PHE A 121 15.36 -7.57 15.48
C PHE A 121 16.39 -8.66 15.76
N ILE A 122 17.68 -8.35 15.58
CA ILE A 122 18.77 -9.26 15.92
C ILE A 122 19.00 -9.14 17.43
N PRO A 123 18.89 -10.20 18.23
CA PRO A 123 19.23 -10.14 19.64
C PRO A 123 20.72 -9.78 19.80
N PRO A 124 21.09 -8.93 20.78
CA PRO A 124 22.50 -8.61 21.02
C PRO A 124 23.27 -9.86 21.41
N THR A 125 24.44 -10.05 20.79
CA THR A 125 25.38 -11.10 21.20
C THR A 125 25.81 -10.84 22.65
N PRO A 126 25.79 -11.84 23.56
CA PRO A 126 26.32 -11.65 24.91
C PRO A 126 27.80 -11.28 24.82
N ILE A 127 28.16 -10.14 25.42
CA ILE A 127 29.54 -9.67 25.48
C ILE A 127 30.30 -10.61 26.45
N PRO A 128 31.43 -11.23 26.03
CA PRO A 128 32.25 -12.01 26.95
C PRO A 128 32.86 -11.07 28.02
N PRO A 129 32.92 -11.49 29.30
CA PRO A 129 33.50 -10.67 30.34
C PRO A 129 34.99 -10.43 30.04
N THR A 130 35.39 -9.15 29.97
CA THR A 130 36.79 -8.76 29.91
C THR A 130 37.46 -9.10 31.24
N PRO A 131 38.64 -9.76 31.26
CA PRO A 131 39.39 -9.93 32.50
C PRO A 131 39.82 -8.56 33.03
N ILE A 132 39.35 -8.21 34.24
CA ILE A 132 39.80 -7.01 34.95
C ILE A 132 41.22 -7.24 35.45
N THR A 133 42.19 -6.54 34.87
CA THR A 133 43.57 -6.51 35.36
C THR A 133 43.62 -5.64 36.62
N PRO A 134 44.08 -6.14 37.78
CA PRO A 134 44.25 -5.29 38.96
C PRO A 134 45.36 -4.27 38.70
N VAL A 135 45.00 -2.99 38.65
CA VAL A 135 45.96 -1.90 38.60
C VAL A 135 46.44 -1.62 40.02
N PHE A 136 47.72 -1.88 40.28
CA PHE A 136 48.37 -1.47 41.53
C PHE A 136 48.70 0.02 41.45
N PHE A 137 48.00 0.83 42.24
CA PHE A 137 48.36 2.23 42.46
C PHE A 137 49.56 2.28 43.40
N THR A 138 50.68 2.84 42.94
CA THR A 138 51.82 3.18 43.80
C THR A 138 51.44 4.40 44.65
N PRO A 139 51.47 4.33 45.99
CA PRO A 139 51.21 5.50 46.82
C PRO A 139 52.33 6.53 46.66
N ILE A 140 51.97 7.78 46.37
CA ILE A 140 52.88 8.92 46.39
C ILE A 140 53.24 9.31 47.83
N PRO A 141 54.52 9.64 48.10
CA PRO A 141 54.97 9.99 49.45
C PRO A 141 54.49 11.37 49.91
N PHE A 142 53.59 11.37 50.90
CA PHE A 142 53.32 12.36 51.96
C PHE A 142 53.14 13.83 51.57
N ASP A 143 51.88 14.27 51.53
CA ASP A 143 51.54 15.69 51.76
C ASP A 143 51.32 15.95 53.25
N THR A 144 51.86 17.08 53.68
CA THR A 144 52.09 17.48 55.06
C THR A 144 50.77 17.77 55.78
N ILE A 145 50.61 17.23 56.99
CA ILE A 145 49.46 17.51 57.88
C ILE A 145 49.56 18.97 58.34
N ILE A 146 48.68 19.84 57.83
CA ILE A 146 48.47 21.19 58.38
C ILE A 146 47.60 21.10 59.65
N PRO A 147 48.02 21.69 60.79
CA PRO A 147 47.24 21.67 62.02
C PRO A 147 45.99 22.54 61.88
N PHE A 148 44.88 21.97 62.34
CA PHE A 148 43.53 22.52 62.36
C PHE A 148 43.46 23.68 63.35
N ASP A 149 43.40 24.92 62.85
CA ASP A 149 43.04 26.06 63.70
C ASP A 149 41.53 26.06 63.97
N SER A 150 41.21 26.40 65.20
CA SER A 150 40.02 26.00 65.92
C SER A 150 39.04 27.16 66.01
N GLN A 151 37.93 27.22 65.24
CA GLN A 151 36.76 28.02 65.62
C GLN A 151 35.40 27.44 65.15
N VAL A 152 34.70 26.80 66.11
CA VAL A 152 33.28 26.89 66.54
C VAL A 152 32.10 26.80 65.54
N PRO A 153 30.98 26.09 65.89
CA PRO A 153 29.92 25.64 64.99
C PRO A 153 28.66 26.54 64.95
N GLY A 154 28.01 26.66 63.79
CA GLY A 154 26.65 27.19 63.68
C GLY A 154 26.11 27.40 62.26
N GLN A 155 24.96 26.76 61.98
CA GLN A 155 23.91 27.16 61.02
C GLN A 155 24.03 26.84 59.50
N VAL A 156 23.23 25.83 59.14
CA VAL A 156 22.31 25.60 58.00
C VAL A 156 22.18 26.60 56.83
N GLY A 157 21.88 26.03 55.66
CA GLY A 157 21.23 26.69 54.49
C GLY A 157 22.14 26.63 53.26
N GLY A 158 21.88 25.87 52.20
CA GLY A 158 20.60 25.65 51.53
C GLY A 158 20.57 26.51 50.26
N ALA A 159 20.89 25.91 49.10
CA ALA A 159 20.40 26.34 47.79
C ALA A 159 20.76 25.29 46.72
N THR A 160 19.75 24.57 46.25
CA THR A 160 19.75 23.84 44.97
C THR A 160 19.57 24.84 43.83
N PRO A 161 20.32 24.74 42.72
CA PRO A 161 19.79 25.18 41.44
C PRO A 161 19.52 24.02 40.47
N THR A 162 18.28 24.05 39.98
CA THR A 162 17.56 23.24 39.00
C THR A 162 18.25 23.10 37.65
N ALA A 163 18.15 21.91 37.05
CA ALA A 163 18.62 21.61 35.69
C ALA A 163 17.64 22.12 34.61
N THR A 164 18.19 22.79 33.58
CA THR A 164 17.48 23.19 32.36
C THR A 164 17.73 22.15 31.27
N LEU A 165 16.66 21.61 30.67
CA LEU A 165 16.70 20.74 29.49
C LEU A 165 16.60 21.60 28.23
N GLU A 166 17.61 21.54 27.36
CA GLU A 166 17.56 22.08 25.99
C GLU A 166 17.28 20.94 25.00
N PHE A 167 16.48 21.25 23.97
CA PHE A 167 16.25 20.40 22.80
C PHE A 167 17.22 20.75 21.68
#